data_AF-A0A3M0INU9-F1
#
_entry.id   AF-A0A3M0INU9-F1
#
_cell.length_a   1.000
_cell.length_b   1.000
_cell.length_c   1.000
_cell.angle_alpha   90.00
_cell.angle_beta   90.00
_cell.angle_gamma   90.00
#
_symmetry.space_group_name_H-M   'P 1'
#
loop_
_entity.id
_entity.type
_entity.pdbx_description
1 polymer ?
#
loop_
_entity_poly.entity_id
_entity_poly.type
_entity_poly.pdbx_seq_one_letter_code
_entity_poly.pdbx_strand_id
1 'polypeptide(L)'
;MLILDPPEHTCLQRLLTATFTVRRSQALGPRIQEIVDEHLDAMEAAGPPVGLVSAFALPVPSPVSCELLGVPSADRAEFGARSNRFFDTTMPPQERLRLDAEADAYMHTLAARHREKPRDDLLSLLIREHGTGALSDEELVGLADRLLIAGHQTTTNVLSLGTLALLRHPDQLALVRDDPSTAEDAVEEVWRFTSVLPADFVRVAVQDTAVPAHKPGDHPERNNS
;
A
#
# COMPACT_ATOMS: atom_id res chain seq x y z
N MET A 1 -4.05 -6.07 12.13
CA MET A 1 -5.32 -5.32 12.06
C MET A 1 -6.44 -6.11 11.40
N LEU A 2 -6.22 -6.73 10.24
CA LEU A 2 -7.25 -7.49 9.50
C LEU A 2 -7.72 -8.82 10.11
N ILE A 3 -7.12 -9.26 11.23
CA ILE A 3 -7.39 -10.58 11.87
C ILE A 3 -7.86 -10.42 13.33
N LEU A 4 -8.13 -9.19 13.78
CA LEU A 4 -8.65 -8.92 15.11
C LEU A 4 -10.16 -8.67 15.01
N ASP A 5 -10.90 -9.09 16.03
CA ASP A 5 -12.31 -8.75 16.20
C ASP A 5 -12.46 -7.48 17.06
N PRO A 6 -13.66 -6.87 17.13
CA PRO A 6 -13.95 -5.87 18.16
C PRO A 6 -13.80 -6.46 19.58
N PRO A 7 -13.32 -5.67 20.57
CA PRO A 7 -13.08 -4.22 20.51
C PRO A 7 -11.71 -3.81 19.95
N GLU A 8 -10.72 -4.70 19.92
CA GLU A 8 -9.33 -4.38 19.55
C GLU A 8 -9.23 -3.84 18.13
N HIS A 9 -9.94 -4.47 17.18
CA HIS A 9 -10.02 -3.97 15.80
C HIS A 9 -10.60 -2.56 15.72
N THR A 10 -11.67 -2.29 16.48
CA THR A 10 -12.35 -1.00 16.44
C THR A 10 -11.47 0.11 17.01
N CYS A 11 -10.70 -0.21 18.05
CA CYS A 11 -9.69 0.69 18.60
C CYS A 11 -8.65 1.02 17.51
N LEU A 12 -7.98 0.02 16.94
CA LEU A 12 -6.93 0.22 15.93
C LEU A 12 -7.44 0.92 14.66
N GLN A 13 -8.64 0.57 14.17
CA GLN A 13 -9.23 1.19 12.99
C GLN A 13 -9.50 2.68 13.20
N ARG A 14 -9.98 3.08 14.38
CA ARG A 14 -10.21 4.50 14.70
C ARG A 14 -8.91 5.31 14.64
N LEU A 15 -7.81 4.76 15.15
CA LEU A 15 -6.49 5.41 15.14
C LEU A 15 -5.99 5.64 13.72
N LEU A 16 -6.06 4.61 12.88
CA LEU A 16 -5.60 4.71 11.50
C LEU A 16 -6.48 5.68 10.70
N THR A 17 -7.79 5.65 10.92
CA THR A 17 -8.73 6.56 10.22
C THR A 17 -8.43 8.02 10.55
N ALA A 18 -8.05 8.33 11.80
CA ALA A 18 -7.61 9.67 12.21
C ALA A 18 -6.29 10.08 11.55
N THR A 19 -5.50 9.11 11.08
CA THR A 19 -4.22 9.36 10.41
C THR A 19 -4.38 9.53 8.90
N PHE A 20 -5.15 8.64 8.24
CA PHE A 20 -5.41 8.64 6.80
C PHE A 20 -6.61 9.52 6.42
N THR A 21 -6.62 10.77 6.87
CA THR A 21 -7.68 11.72 6.49
C THR A 21 -7.46 12.24 5.07
N VAL A 22 -8.57 12.54 4.36
CA VAL A 22 -8.54 13.15 3.01
C VAL A 22 -7.57 14.33 2.94
N ARG A 23 -7.62 15.23 3.95
CA ARG A 23 -6.76 16.40 4.03
C ARG A 23 -5.27 16.05 4.04
N ARG A 24 -4.87 15.00 4.77
CA ARG A 24 -3.46 14.58 4.84
C ARG A 24 -3.03 13.89 3.57
N SER A 25 -3.88 13.03 3.01
CA SER A 25 -3.60 12.41 1.71
C SER A 25 -3.40 13.47 0.62
N GLN A 26 -4.23 14.52 0.61
CA GLN A 26 -4.07 15.65 -0.33
C GLN A 26 -2.78 16.45 -0.09
N ALA A 27 -2.36 16.62 1.17
CA ALA A 27 -1.12 17.32 1.49
C ALA A 27 0.13 16.58 0.99
N LEU A 28 0.05 15.26 0.77
CA LEU A 28 1.12 14.47 0.17
C LEU A 28 1.17 14.56 -1.35
N GLY A 29 0.12 15.08 -2.00
CA GLY A 29 0.00 15.15 -3.46
C GLY A 29 1.23 15.72 -4.17
N PRO A 30 1.73 16.91 -3.78
CA PRO A 30 2.94 17.48 -4.39
C PRO A 30 4.16 16.58 -4.28
N ARG A 31 4.36 15.93 -3.13
CA ARG A 31 5.51 15.04 -2.93
C ARG A 31 5.38 13.73 -3.67
N ILE A 32 4.15 13.18 -3.78
CA ILE A 32 3.87 12.01 -4.60
C ILE A 32 4.17 12.32 -6.07
N GLN A 33 3.79 13.51 -6.55
CA GLN A 33 4.12 13.96 -7.92
C GLN A 33 5.64 13.98 -8.14
N GLU A 34 6.41 14.58 -7.23
CA GLU A 34 7.88 14.58 -7.32
C GLU A 34 8.47 13.17 -7.40
N ILE A 35 7.98 12.24 -6.56
CA ILE A 35 8.44 10.84 -6.57
C ILE A 35 8.10 10.15 -7.90
N VAL A 36 6.91 10.41 -8.44
CA VAL A 36 6.49 9.86 -9.74
C VAL A 36 7.35 10.42 -10.86
N ASP A 37 7.57 11.73 -10.90
CA ASP A 37 8.37 12.42 -11.91
C ASP A 37 9.83 11.91 -11.88
N GLU A 38 10.45 11.82 -10.68
CA GLU A 38 11.81 11.28 -10.51
C GLU A 38 11.96 9.88 -11.12
N HIS A 39 10.96 9.00 -10.95
CA HIS A 39 11.01 7.63 -11.48
C HIS A 39 10.65 7.55 -12.96
N LEU A 40 9.79 8.44 -13.47
CA LEU A 40 9.52 8.57 -14.90
C LEU A 40 10.75 9.08 -15.65
N ASP A 41 11.43 10.10 -15.12
CA ASP A 41 12.67 10.66 -15.69
C ASP A 41 13.78 9.60 -15.73
N ALA A 42 13.95 8.83 -14.66
CA ALA A 42 14.92 7.73 -14.62
C ALA A 42 14.59 6.63 -15.63
N MET A 43 13.30 6.34 -15.82
CA MET A 43 12.82 5.37 -16.80
C MET A 43 13.06 5.85 -18.24
N GLU A 44 12.82 7.14 -18.53
CA GLU A 44 13.11 7.76 -19.82
C GLU A 44 14.61 7.73 -20.14
N ALA A 45 15.45 8.11 -19.18
CA ALA A 45 16.91 8.12 -19.33
C ALA A 45 17.52 6.74 -19.61
N ALA A 46 16.91 5.67 -19.08
CA ALA A 46 17.35 4.29 -19.35
C ALA A 46 17.05 3.83 -20.80
N GLY A 47 16.05 4.42 -21.44
CA GLY A 47 15.62 4.12 -22.81
C GLY A 47 14.83 2.80 -22.95
N PRO A 48 14.07 2.64 -24.04
CA PRO A 48 13.29 1.42 -24.29
C PRO A 48 14.16 0.25 -24.81
N PRO A 49 13.79 -1.02 -24.54
CA PRO A 49 12.65 -1.45 -23.72
C PRO A 49 12.92 -1.38 -22.23
N VAL A 50 11.89 -1.10 -21.44
CA VAL A 50 11.97 -1.04 -19.98
C VAL A 50 10.89 -1.88 -19.31
N GLY A 51 11.25 -2.55 -18.21
CA GLY A 51 10.30 -3.28 -17.38
C GLY A 51 9.59 -2.33 -16.43
N LEU A 52 8.33 -1.98 -16.73
CA LEU A 52 7.52 -1.06 -15.91
C LEU A 52 7.48 -1.45 -14.42
N VAL A 53 7.35 -2.75 -14.13
CA VAL A 53 7.24 -3.23 -12.74
C VAL A 53 8.51 -2.89 -11.94
N SER A 54 9.68 -3.22 -12.48
CA SER A 54 10.96 -2.99 -11.81
C SER A 54 11.39 -1.53 -11.82
N ALA A 55 11.09 -0.79 -12.89
CA ALA A 55 11.54 0.59 -13.08
C ALA A 55 10.61 1.61 -12.41
N PHE A 56 9.33 1.29 -12.22
CA PHE A 56 8.32 2.26 -11.76
C PHE A 56 7.40 1.70 -10.68
N ALA A 57 6.67 0.61 -10.96
CA ALA A 57 5.59 0.17 -10.06
C ALA A 57 6.08 -0.31 -8.68
N LEU A 58 7.21 -1.01 -8.60
CA LEU A 58 7.86 -1.40 -7.34
C LEU A 58 8.55 -0.22 -6.62
N PRO A 59 9.34 0.64 -7.29
CA PRO A 59 10.07 1.69 -6.57
C PRO A 59 9.22 2.92 -6.16
N VAL A 60 8.05 3.18 -6.76
CA VAL A 60 7.21 4.35 -6.41
C VAL A 60 6.60 4.27 -5.00
N PRO A 61 5.97 3.16 -4.54
CA PRO A 61 5.21 3.15 -3.29
C PRO A 61 6.08 3.30 -2.03
N SER A 62 7.34 2.89 -2.10
CA SER A 62 8.24 2.86 -0.95
C SER A 62 8.60 4.27 -0.42
N PRO A 63 9.07 5.23 -1.24
CA PRO A 63 9.23 6.62 -0.83
C PRO A 63 7.94 7.28 -0.32
N VAL A 64 6.76 6.94 -0.87
CA VAL A 64 5.48 7.45 -0.38
C VAL A 64 5.20 6.97 1.05
N SER A 65 5.46 5.69 1.33
CA SER A 65 5.37 5.14 2.69
C SER A 65 6.36 5.79 3.66
N CYS A 66 7.56 6.16 3.21
CA CYS A 66 8.52 6.92 4.02
C CYS A 66 7.94 8.27 4.49
N GLU A 67 7.23 8.98 3.60
CA GLU A 67 6.55 10.24 3.97
C GLU A 67 5.50 10.01 5.05
N LEU A 68 4.66 9.00 4.86
CA LEU A 68 3.58 8.65 5.78
C LEU A 68 4.11 8.27 7.17
N LEU A 69 5.15 7.44 7.22
CA LEU A 69 5.77 6.97 8.46
C LEU A 69 6.61 8.03 9.17
N GLY A 70 6.94 9.15 8.51
CA GLY A 70 7.78 10.19 9.10
C GLY A 70 9.28 9.89 9.06
N VAL A 71 9.71 9.02 8.13
CA VAL A 71 11.12 8.66 7.92
C VAL A 71 11.94 9.92 7.59
N PRO A 72 13.01 10.23 8.35
CA PRO A 72 13.85 11.40 8.11
C PRO A 72 14.43 11.40 6.69
N SER A 73 14.49 12.58 6.06
CA SER A 73 14.97 12.71 4.67
C SER A 73 16.32 12.04 4.39
N ALA A 74 17.25 12.06 5.36
CA ALA A 74 18.56 11.44 5.22
C ALA A 74 18.52 9.90 5.11
N ASP A 75 17.47 9.28 5.66
CA ASP A 75 17.36 7.82 5.73
C ASP A 75 16.47 7.26 4.59
N ARG A 76 15.73 8.12 3.86
CA ARG A 76 14.67 7.71 2.91
C ARG A 76 15.17 6.85 1.76
N ALA A 77 16.33 7.18 1.20
CA ALA A 77 16.89 6.42 0.08
C ALA A 77 17.24 4.99 0.51
N GLU A 78 17.86 4.85 1.68
CA GLU A 78 18.27 3.55 2.21
C GLU A 78 17.06 2.74 2.68
N PHE A 79 16.13 3.36 3.42
CA PHE A 79 14.87 2.74 3.82
C PHE A 79 14.08 2.28 2.58
N GLY A 80 14.05 3.13 1.55
CA GLY A 80 13.34 2.85 0.32
C GLY A 80 13.88 1.61 -0.39
N ALA A 81 15.21 1.52 -0.51
CA ALA A 81 15.90 0.38 -1.10
C ALA A 81 15.71 -0.92 -0.29
N ARG A 82 15.80 -0.85 1.05
CA ARG A 82 15.53 -2.01 1.92
C ARG A 82 14.09 -2.49 1.80
N SER A 83 13.13 -1.56 1.79
CA SER A 83 11.70 -1.86 1.64
C SER A 83 11.41 -2.53 0.30
N ASN A 84 12.05 -2.11 -0.80
CA ASN A 84 11.88 -2.78 -2.09
C ASN A 84 12.44 -4.22 -2.08
N ARG A 85 13.58 -4.45 -1.40
CA ARG A 85 14.18 -5.79 -1.24
C ARG A 85 13.35 -6.72 -0.36
N PHE A 86 12.51 -6.18 0.51
CA PHE A 86 11.56 -6.98 1.29
C PHE A 86 10.63 -7.81 0.37
N PHE A 87 10.27 -7.25 -0.79
CA PHE A 87 9.39 -7.90 -1.76
C PHE A 87 10.10 -8.78 -2.79
N ASP A 88 11.43 -8.89 -2.73
CA ASP A 88 12.20 -9.78 -3.61
C ASP A 88 12.01 -11.24 -3.18
N THR A 89 11.15 -11.99 -3.86
CA THR A 89 10.87 -13.39 -3.56
C THR A 89 12.01 -14.35 -3.93
N THR A 90 13.08 -13.88 -4.58
CA THR A 90 14.21 -14.71 -5.02
C THR A 90 15.37 -14.72 -4.02
N MET A 91 15.27 -13.89 -2.97
CA MET A 91 16.32 -13.73 -1.96
C MET A 91 16.59 -15.02 -1.17
N PRO A 92 17.87 -15.39 -0.93
CA PRO A 92 18.23 -16.52 -0.08
C PRO A 92 17.70 -16.37 1.37
N PRO A 93 17.29 -17.46 2.05
CA PRO A 93 16.72 -17.38 3.40
C PRO A 93 17.60 -16.69 4.45
N GLN A 94 18.92 -16.87 4.38
CA GLN A 94 19.86 -16.23 5.32
C GLN A 94 19.95 -14.71 5.10
N GLU A 95 19.81 -14.27 3.85
CA GLU A 95 19.83 -12.85 3.51
C GLU A 95 18.52 -12.18 3.92
N ARG A 96 17.39 -12.88 3.73
CA ARG A 96 16.07 -12.46 4.24
C ARG A 96 16.12 -12.19 5.75
N LEU A 97 16.60 -13.15 6.53
CA LEU A 97 16.68 -13.01 8.00
C LEU A 97 17.53 -11.79 8.43
N ARG A 98 18.59 -11.46 7.69
CA ARG A 98 19.39 -10.27 7.96
C ARG A 98 18.64 -9.00 7.63
N LEU A 99 17.98 -8.96 6.46
CA LEU A 99 17.18 -7.81 6.05
C LEU A 99 16.06 -7.52 7.05
N ASP A 100 15.37 -8.57 7.54
CA ASP A 100 14.30 -8.45 8.51
C ASP A 100 14.83 -7.89 9.84
N ALA A 101 15.95 -8.42 10.35
CA ALA A 101 16.57 -7.92 11.57
C ALA A 101 17.06 -6.45 11.45
N GLU A 102 17.59 -6.05 10.30
CA GLU A 102 17.99 -4.67 10.02
C GLU A 102 16.79 -3.72 9.93
N ALA A 103 15.69 -4.18 9.33
CA ALA A 103 14.43 -3.44 9.25
C ALA A 103 13.84 -3.23 10.64
N ASP A 104 13.72 -4.29 11.44
CA ASP A 104 13.22 -4.23 12.83
C ASP A 104 14.05 -3.26 13.68
N ALA A 105 15.38 -3.38 13.64
CA ALA A 105 16.28 -2.50 14.40
C ALA A 105 16.14 -1.02 13.98
N TYR A 106 15.98 -0.76 12.68
CA TYR A 106 15.74 0.59 12.19
C TYR A 106 14.39 1.13 12.65
N MET A 107 13.34 0.31 12.60
CA MET A 107 12.00 0.72 13.02
C MET A 107 11.92 1.02 14.52
N HIS A 108 12.62 0.25 15.36
CA HIS A 108 12.79 0.59 16.78
C HIS A 108 13.50 1.93 16.98
N THR A 109 14.56 2.19 16.21
CA THR A 109 15.27 3.47 16.25
C THR A 109 14.37 4.62 15.81
N LEU A 110 13.57 4.41 14.77
CA LEU A 110 12.61 5.39 14.27
C LEU A 110 11.55 5.69 15.33
N ALA A 111 10.91 4.66 15.91
CA ALA A 111 9.94 4.80 16.99
C ALA A 111 10.49 5.60 18.18
N ALA A 112 11.72 5.31 18.62
CA ALA A 112 12.39 6.05 19.69
C ALA A 112 12.57 7.55 19.34
N ARG A 113 13.02 7.85 18.12
CA ARG A 113 13.16 9.25 17.63
C ARG A 113 11.83 10.01 17.65
N HIS A 114 10.73 9.36 17.25
CA HIS A 114 9.40 9.98 17.26
C HIS A 114 8.83 10.14 18.68
N ARG A 115 9.22 9.29 19.64
CA ARG A 115 8.89 9.52 21.06
C ARG A 115 9.62 10.73 21.64
N GLU A 116 10.90 10.89 21.31
CA GLU A 116 11.70 12.03 21.78
C GLU A 116 11.28 13.34 21.12
N LYS A 117 10.97 13.31 19.82
CA LYS A 117 10.62 14.50 19.02
C LYS A 117 9.39 14.21 18.15
N PRO A 118 8.18 14.20 18.74
CA PRO A 118 6.95 13.99 17.99
C PRO A 118 6.77 15.06 16.91
N ARG A 119 6.29 14.66 15.74
CA ARG A 119 5.91 15.56 14.62
C ARG A 119 4.48 15.28 14.17
N ASP A 120 4.09 15.83 13.02
CA ASP A 120 2.79 15.55 12.41
C ASP A 120 2.88 14.41 11.39
N ASP A 121 3.27 13.23 11.86
CA ASP A 121 3.38 11.99 11.07
C ASP A 121 2.66 10.82 11.75
N LEU A 122 2.45 9.72 11.03
CA LEU A 122 1.70 8.56 11.51
C LEU A 122 2.25 7.98 12.81
N LEU A 123 3.57 7.82 12.92
CA LEU A 123 4.19 7.27 14.14
C LEU A 123 3.95 8.19 15.34
N SER A 124 4.14 9.49 15.16
CA SER A 124 3.94 10.49 16.23
C SER A 124 2.49 10.58 16.68
N LEU A 125 1.53 10.38 15.75
CA LEU A 125 0.10 10.36 16.06
C LEU A 125 -0.28 9.12 16.86
N LEU A 126 0.20 7.95 16.44
CA LEU A 126 0.00 6.69 17.15
C LEU A 126 0.55 6.77 18.58
N ILE A 127 1.73 7.39 18.76
CA ILE A 127 2.32 7.66 20.08
C ILE A 127 1.44 8.61 20.91
N ARG A 128 0.91 9.68 20.29
CA ARG A 128 0.11 10.70 20.99
C ARG A 128 -1.24 10.19 21.48
N GLU A 129 -2.00 9.47 20.64
CA GLU A 129 -3.36 9.05 20.98
C GLU A 129 -3.39 7.98 22.08
N HIS A 130 -2.34 7.17 22.19
CA HIS A 130 -2.22 6.15 23.23
C HIS A 130 -1.64 6.64 24.54
N GLY A 131 -1.12 7.87 24.58
CA GLY A 131 -0.32 8.34 25.72
C GLY A 131 1.01 7.60 25.81
N THR A 132 1.97 8.21 26.51
CA THR A 132 3.29 7.61 26.73
C THR A 132 3.15 6.26 27.46
N GLY A 133 3.33 5.16 26.73
CA GLY A 133 3.44 3.81 27.29
C GLY A 133 2.26 2.85 27.09
N ALA A 134 1.15 3.23 26.43
CA ALA A 134 0.05 2.28 26.21
C ALA A 134 0.20 1.40 24.96
N LEU A 135 1.04 1.80 24.00
CA LEU A 135 1.58 0.89 22.99
C LEU A 135 3.03 0.61 23.36
N SER A 136 3.39 -0.67 23.46
CA SER A 136 4.79 -1.07 23.51
C SER A 136 5.51 -0.69 22.22
N ASP A 137 6.84 -0.59 22.28
CA ASP A 137 7.63 -0.29 21.07
C ASP A 137 7.44 -1.39 20.01
N GLU A 138 7.26 -2.63 20.45
CA GLU A 138 7.01 -3.79 19.58
C GLU A 138 5.65 -3.68 18.86
N GLU A 139 4.60 -3.25 19.55
CA GLU A 139 3.29 -3.05 18.94
C GLU A 139 3.28 -1.88 17.94
N LEU A 140 4.02 -0.81 18.26
CA LEU A 140 4.13 0.36 17.38
C LEU A 140 4.91 0.01 16.10
N VAL A 141 6.06 -0.66 16.24
CA VAL A 141 6.87 -1.15 15.11
C VAL A 141 6.04 -2.10 14.24
N GLY A 142 5.43 -3.12 14.85
CA GLY A 142 4.63 -4.08 14.11
C GLY A 142 3.39 -3.46 13.44
N LEU A 143 2.83 -2.37 13.95
CA LEU A 143 1.76 -1.65 13.25
C LEU A 143 2.30 -0.89 12.04
N ALA A 144 3.44 -0.21 12.20
CA ALA A 144 4.08 0.54 11.14
C ALA A 144 4.55 -0.36 9.98
N ASP A 145 5.13 -1.52 10.27
CA ASP A 145 5.55 -2.50 9.26
C ASP A 145 4.37 -3.03 8.45
N ARG A 146 3.26 -3.33 9.11
CA ARG A 146 2.04 -3.78 8.41
C ARG A 146 1.49 -2.71 7.48
N LEU A 147 1.58 -1.43 7.87
CA LEU A 147 1.15 -0.31 7.03
C LEU A 147 2.06 -0.13 5.81
N LEU A 148 3.37 -0.25 6.02
CA LEU A 148 4.37 -0.25 4.96
C LEU A 148 4.06 -1.35 3.94
N ILE A 149 3.85 -2.58 4.40
CA ILE A 149 3.62 -3.75 3.55
C ILE A 149 2.29 -3.64 2.79
N ALA A 150 1.22 -3.28 3.49
CA ALA A 150 -0.12 -3.21 2.92
C ALA A 150 -0.22 -2.18 1.78
N GLY A 151 0.38 -0.99 1.97
CA GLY A 151 0.37 0.05 0.96
C GLY A 151 1.29 -0.25 -0.23
N HIS A 152 2.39 -0.97 0.00
CA HIS A 152 3.38 -1.23 -1.05
C HIS A 152 2.88 -2.24 -2.09
N GLN A 153 2.42 -3.41 -1.66
CA GLN A 153 2.04 -4.48 -2.59
C GLN A 153 0.79 -4.11 -3.41
N THR A 154 -0.21 -3.51 -2.76
CA THR A 154 -1.46 -3.13 -3.42
C THR A 154 -1.22 -2.07 -4.48
N THR A 155 -0.49 -1.00 -4.14
CA THR A 155 -0.14 0.08 -5.09
C THR A 155 0.71 -0.45 -6.24
N THR A 156 1.73 -1.28 -5.96
CA THR A 156 2.54 -1.93 -7.00
C THR A 156 1.67 -2.71 -7.98
N ASN A 157 0.72 -3.50 -7.46
CA ASN A 157 -0.15 -4.34 -8.28
C ASN A 157 -1.12 -3.49 -9.13
N VAL A 158 -1.71 -2.44 -8.55
CA VAL A 158 -2.61 -1.54 -9.28
C VAL A 158 -1.87 -0.78 -10.38
N LEU A 159 -0.69 -0.25 -10.10
CA LEU A 159 0.14 0.42 -11.11
C LEU A 159 0.51 -0.53 -12.25
N SER A 160 0.92 -1.76 -11.90
CA SER A 160 1.34 -2.77 -12.87
C SER A 160 0.18 -3.26 -13.74
N LEU A 161 -0.91 -3.72 -13.13
CA LEU A 161 -2.06 -4.30 -13.82
C LEU A 161 -2.93 -3.22 -14.47
N GLY A 162 -3.07 -2.06 -13.84
CA GLY A 162 -3.79 -0.92 -14.39
C GLY A 162 -3.15 -0.40 -15.67
N THR A 163 -1.82 -0.24 -15.67
CA THR A 163 -1.10 0.15 -16.89
C THR A 163 -1.24 -0.91 -17.97
N LEU A 164 -1.12 -2.20 -17.62
CA LEU A 164 -1.35 -3.29 -18.58
C LEU A 164 -2.78 -3.27 -19.15
N ALA A 165 -3.79 -3.01 -18.31
CA ALA A 165 -5.18 -2.94 -18.72
C ALA A 165 -5.40 -1.79 -19.71
N LEU A 166 -4.89 -0.59 -19.42
CA LEU A 166 -4.97 0.56 -20.33
C LEU A 166 -4.25 0.31 -21.66
N LEU A 167 -3.05 -0.28 -21.62
CA LEU A 167 -2.30 -0.63 -22.85
C LEU A 167 -3.02 -1.68 -23.72
N ARG A 168 -3.87 -2.52 -23.12
CA ARG A 168 -4.72 -3.49 -23.84
C ARG A 168 -6.04 -2.89 -24.36
N HIS A 169 -6.42 -1.70 -23.89
CA HIS A 169 -7.63 -0.98 -24.29
C HIS A 169 -7.27 0.44 -24.75
N PRO A 170 -6.67 0.57 -25.96
CA PRO A 170 -6.07 1.83 -26.41
C PRO A 170 -7.07 2.97 -26.58
N ASP A 171 -8.35 2.67 -26.80
CA ASP A 171 -9.46 3.61 -26.80
C ASP A 171 -9.64 4.25 -25.42
N GLN A 172 -9.61 3.45 -24.34
CA GLN A 172 -9.69 3.93 -22.97
C GLN A 172 -8.43 4.69 -22.55
N LEU A 173 -7.25 4.19 -22.95
CA LEU A 173 -5.99 4.90 -22.73
C LEU A 173 -5.98 6.29 -23.38
N ALA A 174 -6.52 6.42 -24.59
CA ALA A 174 -6.62 7.71 -25.27
C ALA A 174 -7.49 8.70 -24.47
N LEU A 175 -8.62 8.24 -23.91
CA LEU A 175 -9.48 9.09 -23.05
C LEU A 175 -8.71 9.64 -21.84
N VAL A 176 -8.01 8.78 -21.11
CA VAL A 176 -7.25 9.18 -19.91
C VAL A 176 -6.07 10.09 -20.24
N ARG A 177 -5.37 9.81 -21.35
CA ARG A 177 -4.20 10.60 -21.78
C ARG A 177 -4.61 11.98 -22.28
N ASP A 178 -5.69 12.07 -23.05
CA ASP A 178 -6.08 13.28 -23.77
C ASP A 178 -7.01 14.18 -22.92
N ASP A 179 -7.64 13.63 -21.87
CA ASP A 179 -8.51 14.37 -20.94
C ASP A 179 -8.19 14.04 -19.46
N PRO A 180 -7.39 14.90 -18.78
CA PRO A 180 -7.05 14.71 -17.36
C PRO A 180 -8.25 14.68 -16.40
N SER A 181 -9.42 15.20 -16.80
CA SER A 181 -10.61 15.17 -15.95
C SER A 181 -11.18 13.76 -15.74
N THR A 182 -10.80 12.81 -16.60
CA THR A 182 -11.21 11.40 -16.52
C THR A 182 -10.34 10.56 -15.59
N ALA A 183 -9.25 11.12 -15.04
CA ALA A 183 -8.26 10.37 -14.27
C ALA A 183 -8.86 9.72 -13.00
N GLU A 184 -9.74 10.41 -12.28
CA GLU A 184 -10.38 9.86 -11.08
C GLU A 184 -11.27 8.66 -11.41
N ASP A 185 -12.15 8.79 -12.41
CA ASP A 185 -13.03 7.71 -12.86
C ASP A 185 -12.23 6.51 -13.40
N ALA A 186 -11.12 6.78 -14.11
CA ALA A 186 -10.25 5.74 -14.62
C ALA A 186 -9.55 4.95 -13.50
N VAL A 187 -9.15 5.62 -12.42
CA VAL A 187 -8.58 4.95 -11.24
C VAL A 187 -9.61 4.01 -10.63
N GLU A 188 -10.84 4.46 -10.41
CA GLU A 188 -11.91 3.63 -9.85
C GLU A 188 -12.23 2.42 -10.76
N GLU A 189 -12.27 2.63 -12.08
CA GLU A 189 -12.47 1.55 -13.04
C GLU A 189 -11.31 0.55 -13.07
N VAL A 190 -10.06 1.01 -12.95
CA VAL A 190 -8.89 0.14 -12.81
C VAL A 190 -8.98 -0.71 -11.54
N TRP A 191 -9.38 -0.13 -10.41
CA TRP A 191 -9.59 -0.88 -9.17
C TRP A 191 -10.66 -1.96 -9.34
N ARG A 192 -11.81 -1.60 -9.93
CA ARG A 192 -12.89 -2.55 -10.23
C ARG A 192 -12.45 -3.66 -11.18
N PHE A 193 -11.70 -3.33 -12.21
CA PHE A 193 -11.32 -4.26 -13.28
C PHE A 193 -10.20 -5.21 -12.87
N THR A 194 -9.18 -4.72 -12.16
CA THR A 194 -7.99 -5.51 -11.80
C THR A 194 -8.21 -6.38 -10.58
N SER A 195 -9.07 -5.96 -9.64
CA SER A 195 -9.37 -6.69 -8.40
C SER A 195 -8.12 -7.28 -7.74
N VAL A 196 -7.07 -6.45 -7.60
CA VAL A 196 -5.70 -6.81 -7.15
C VAL A 196 -5.60 -7.52 -5.79
N LEU A 197 -6.67 -7.51 -5.00
CA LEU A 197 -6.81 -8.31 -3.80
C LEU A 197 -7.70 -9.51 -4.13
N PRO A 198 -7.12 -10.72 -4.30
CA PRO A 198 -7.93 -11.93 -4.28
C PRO A 198 -8.67 -12.02 -2.94
N ALA A 199 -9.76 -12.76 -2.91
CA ALA A 199 -10.68 -12.92 -1.79
C ALA A 199 -10.06 -13.65 -0.56
N ASP A 200 -8.98 -13.11 -0.01
CA ASP A 200 -8.20 -13.69 1.10
C ASP A 200 -8.74 -13.29 2.47
N PHE A 201 -9.83 -12.52 2.51
CA PHE A 201 -10.54 -12.19 3.74
C PHE A 201 -11.44 -13.34 4.16
N VAL A 202 -10.82 -14.43 4.62
CA VAL A 202 -11.54 -15.53 5.26
C VAL A 202 -12.24 -15.00 6.51
N ARG A 203 -13.49 -15.37 6.68
CA ARG A 203 -14.28 -15.12 7.89
C ARG A 203 -14.73 -16.46 8.45
N VAL A 204 -14.66 -16.59 9.76
CA VAL A 204 -15.15 -17.77 10.48
C VAL A 204 -16.47 -17.41 11.14
N ALA A 205 -17.51 -18.19 10.89
CA ALA A 205 -18.78 -18.03 11.59
C ALA A 205 -18.60 -18.45 13.06
N VAL A 206 -18.81 -17.51 13.98
CA VAL A 206 -18.76 -17.78 15.43
C VAL A 206 -20.07 -18.35 15.99
N GLN A 207 -21.11 -18.35 15.16
CA GLN A 207 -22.43 -18.91 15.45
C GLN A 207 -23.13 -19.30 14.14
N ASP A 208 -24.13 -20.17 14.22
CA ASP A 208 -24.94 -20.56 13.06
C ASP A 208 -25.53 -19.34 12.36
N THR A 209 -25.14 -19.14 11.11
CA THR A 209 -25.49 -17.94 10.33
C THR A 209 -26.06 -18.36 8.98
N ALA A 210 -27.32 -18.04 8.73
CA ALA A 210 -27.94 -18.28 7.43
C ALA A 210 -27.48 -17.19 6.44
N VAL A 211 -26.75 -17.59 5.41
CA VAL A 211 -26.46 -16.76 4.24
C VAL A 211 -27.48 -17.11 3.16
N PRO A 212 -28.15 -16.12 2.52
CA PRO A 212 -29.09 -16.41 1.44
C PRO A 212 -28.40 -17.28 0.37
N ALA A 213 -28.95 -18.46 0.12
CA ALA A 213 -28.40 -19.35 -0.89
C ALA A 213 -28.47 -18.66 -2.26
N HIS A 214 -27.33 -18.53 -2.93
CA HIS A 214 -27.32 -18.27 -4.36
C HIS A 214 -28.06 -19.43 -5.04
N LYS A 215 -29.22 -19.16 -5.64
CA LYS A 215 -29.92 -20.18 -6.43
C LYS A 215 -29.04 -20.53 -7.63
N PRO A 216 -28.54 -21.77 -7.77
CA PRO A 216 -27.93 -22.20 -9.01
C PRO A 216 -29.05 -22.39 -10.02
N GLY A 217 -29.14 -21.54 -11.04
CA GLY A 217 -30.06 -21.74 -12.16
C GLY A 217 -30.81 -20.50 -12.61
N ASP A 218 -30.12 -19.63 -13.33
CA ASP A 218 -30.72 -18.78 -14.38
C ASP A 218 -29.71 -18.66 -15.52
N HIS A 219 -29.29 -19.82 -16.06
CA HIS A 219 -28.75 -19.87 -17.40
C HIS A 219 -29.93 -20.06 -18.34
N PRO A 220 -30.21 -19.13 -19.28
CA PRO A 220 -31.20 -19.38 -20.30
C PRO A 220 -30.73 -20.61 -21.06
N GLU A 221 -31.59 -21.63 -21.10
CA GLU A 221 -31.40 -22.83 -21.90
C GLU A 221 -30.92 -22.40 -23.29
N ARG A 222 -29.70 -22.80 -23.66
CA ARG A 222 -29.29 -22.81 -25.06
C ARG A 222 -30.18 -23.85 -25.73
N ASN A 223 -31.30 -23.37 -26.25
CA ASN A 223 -32.19 -24.16 -27.06
C ASN A 223 -31.40 -24.59 -28.30
N ASN A 224 -31.14 -25.89 -28.36
CA ASN A 224 -30.47 -26.53 -29.48
C ASN A 224 -31.53 -26.75 -30.57
N SER A 225 -31.45 -25.99 -31.66
CA SER A 225 -32.11 -26.26 -32.93
C SER A 225 -31.27 -25.67 -34.05
#